data_AF-A0A182M5V4-F1
#
_entry.id   AF-A0A182M5V4-F1
#
_cell.length_a   1.000
_cell.length_b   1.000
_cell.length_c   1.000
_cell.angle_alpha   90.00
_cell.angle_beta   90.00
_cell.angle_gamma   90.00
#
_symmetry.space_group_name_H-M   'P 1'
#
loop_
_entity.id
_entity.type
_entity.pdbx_description
1 polymer ?
#
loop_
_entity_poly.entity_id
_entity_poly.type
_entity_poly.pdbx_seq_one_letter_code
_entity_poly.pdbx_strand_id
1 'polypeptide(L)'
;MFEKLLVIFLAVATATHTEKPSQVDAPDALDFSYAQLWRYAQQQCDLKGIPSNTFTQSWLGVRRCLRNTLDVVRLNEDSMRLDLGNQEEILSRHCPNLFEGVKCFNPFMDMVKGCVNEESYEIFQALHNWFHDILEYLCENNGVHIEYDKEKHDACTREINKYIITCAAENLIATPEVNRKTLSEENCNALATAKDCLLGKLKSCGVFANGARLFYENFIQITSCKNYNPKTERK
;
A
#
# COMPACT_ATOMS: atom_id res chain seq x y z
N MET A 1 1.97 -70.06 -37.13
CA MET A 1 0.84 -70.23 -36.19
C MET A 1 1.40 -69.84 -34.82
N PHE A 2 1.35 -68.56 -34.41
CA PHE A 2 0.24 -67.97 -33.62
C PHE A 2 0.03 -68.82 -32.34
N GLU A 3 0.21 -68.36 -31.10
CA GLU A 3 -0.25 -67.11 -30.49
C GLU A 3 0.31 -66.90 -29.05
N LYS A 4 0.61 -65.63 -28.74
CA LYS A 4 0.29 -64.87 -27.50
C LYS A 4 1.00 -65.21 -26.18
N LEU A 5 2.17 -64.59 -25.99
CA LEU A 5 2.50 -63.89 -24.74
C LEU A 5 1.68 -62.59 -24.67
N LEU A 6 0.82 -62.47 -23.68
CA LEU A 6 0.07 -61.25 -23.38
C LEU A 6 0.88 -60.44 -22.36
N VAL A 7 1.77 -59.57 -22.85
CA VAL A 7 2.37 -58.51 -22.05
C VAL A 7 1.37 -57.36 -22.04
N ILE A 8 0.72 -57.15 -20.90
CA ILE A 8 -0.14 -55.99 -20.66
C ILE A 8 0.78 -54.78 -20.50
N PHE A 9 0.92 -53.98 -21.56
CA PHE A 9 1.43 -52.62 -21.45
C PHE A 9 0.35 -51.75 -20.79
N LEU A 10 0.51 -51.49 -19.50
CA LEU A 10 -0.14 -50.36 -18.85
C LEU A 10 0.49 -49.08 -19.41
N ALA A 11 -0.15 -48.51 -20.42
CA ALA A 11 0.06 -47.12 -20.79
C ALA A 11 -0.42 -46.25 -19.62
N VAL A 12 0.51 -45.90 -18.72
CA VAL A 12 0.31 -44.80 -17.78
C VAL A 12 0.29 -43.53 -18.63
N ALA A 13 -0.91 -43.13 -19.05
CA ALA A 13 -1.14 -41.77 -19.50
C ALA A 13 -0.90 -40.87 -18.29
N THR A 14 0.33 -40.38 -18.15
CA THR A 14 0.60 -39.22 -17.30
C THR A 14 -0.14 -38.07 -17.94
N ALA A 15 -1.39 -37.87 -17.51
CA ALA A 15 -2.03 -36.58 -17.65
C ALA A 15 -1.14 -35.59 -16.90
N THR A 16 -0.31 -34.87 -17.65
CA THR A 16 0.29 -33.64 -17.19
C THR A 16 -0.88 -32.71 -16.92
N HIS A 17 -1.42 -32.75 -15.70
CA HIS A 17 -2.15 -31.62 -15.16
C HIS A 17 -1.13 -30.49 -15.11
N THR A 18 -1.06 -29.72 -16.19
CA THR A 18 -0.48 -28.40 -16.16
C THR A 18 -1.39 -27.60 -15.25
N GLU A 19 -1.10 -27.65 -13.95
CA GLU A 19 -1.74 -26.81 -12.95
C GLU A 19 -1.46 -25.37 -13.38
N LYS A 20 -2.47 -24.76 -14.01
CA LYS A 20 -2.40 -23.37 -14.43
C LYS A 20 -2.11 -22.58 -13.14
N PRO A 21 -1.04 -21.79 -13.05
CA PRO A 21 -0.73 -21.08 -11.82
C PRO A 21 -1.97 -20.32 -11.37
N SER A 22 -2.37 -20.52 -10.11
CA SER A 22 -3.56 -19.91 -9.52
C SER A 22 -3.57 -18.42 -9.85
N GLN A 23 -4.64 -17.97 -10.51
CA GLN A 23 -4.79 -16.57 -10.85
C GLN A 23 -4.93 -15.76 -9.56
N VAL A 24 -4.09 -14.75 -9.38
CA VAL A 24 -4.22 -13.77 -8.30
C VAL A 24 -5.18 -12.71 -8.79
N ASP A 25 -6.28 -12.53 -8.06
CA ASP A 25 -7.26 -11.51 -8.38
C ASP A 25 -6.67 -10.11 -8.24
N ALA A 26 -7.23 -9.17 -9.01
CA ALA A 26 -6.83 -7.77 -8.90
C ALA A 26 -7.06 -7.28 -7.46
N PRO A 27 -6.09 -6.57 -6.87
CA PRO A 27 -6.24 -6.03 -5.53
C PRO A 27 -7.33 -4.95 -5.54
N ASP A 28 -8.18 -4.95 -4.52
CA ASP A 28 -9.10 -3.84 -4.28
C ASP A 28 -8.47 -2.84 -3.29
N ALA A 29 -8.75 -1.55 -3.48
CA ALA A 29 -8.30 -0.48 -2.61
C ALA A 29 -8.83 -0.61 -1.17
N LEU A 30 -9.99 -1.28 -1.00
CA LEU A 30 -10.66 -1.49 0.28
C LEU A 30 -10.11 -2.68 1.06
N ASP A 31 -9.41 -3.61 0.41
CA ASP A 31 -8.69 -4.73 1.02
C ASP A 31 -7.18 -4.56 0.80
N PHE A 32 -6.63 -3.51 1.42
CA PHE A 32 -5.24 -3.14 1.20
C PHE A 32 -4.28 -4.17 1.81
N SER A 33 -3.82 -5.09 0.98
CA SER A 33 -2.75 -6.04 1.30
C SER A 33 -1.56 -5.82 0.38
N TYR A 34 -0.46 -5.30 0.93
CA TYR A 34 0.81 -5.15 0.19
C TYR A 34 1.26 -6.48 -0.45
N ALA A 35 1.06 -7.60 0.26
CA ALA A 35 1.41 -8.92 -0.24
C ALA A 35 0.54 -9.37 -1.41
N GLN A 36 -0.73 -8.97 -1.47
CA GLN A 36 -1.60 -9.24 -2.61
C GLN A 36 -1.26 -8.34 -3.79
N LEU A 37 -1.07 -7.04 -3.55
CA LEU A 37 -0.67 -6.06 -4.57
C LEU A 37 0.65 -6.46 -5.25
N TRP A 38 1.63 -6.90 -4.45
CA TRP A 38 2.90 -7.45 -4.94
C TRP A 38 2.70 -8.68 -5.84
N ARG A 39 1.97 -9.69 -5.33
CA ARG A 39 1.73 -10.94 -6.07
C ARG A 39 0.99 -10.69 -7.38
N TYR A 40 -0.01 -9.81 -7.37
CA TYR A 40 -0.75 -9.41 -8.55
C TYR A 40 0.15 -8.76 -9.60
N ALA A 41 0.91 -7.71 -9.24
CA ALA A 41 1.78 -7.03 -10.19
C ALA A 41 2.86 -7.97 -10.75
N GLN A 42 3.45 -8.81 -9.89
CA GLN A 42 4.41 -9.81 -10.33
C GLN A 42 3.79 -10.77 -11.37
N GLN A 43 2.60 -11.30 -11.09
CA GLN A 43 1.90 -12.19 -12.03
C GLN A 43 1.58 -11.48 -13.36
N GLN A 44 1.11 -10.23 -13.31
CA GLN A 44 0.83 -9.47 -14.53
C GLN A 44 2.10 -9.21 -15.34
N CYS A 45 3.23 -8.94 -14.68
CA CYS A 45 4.52 -8.82 -15.35
C CYS A 45 4.95 -10.15 -16.00
N ASP A 46 4.79 -11.27 -15.30
CA ASP A 46 5.10 -12.60 -15.84
C ASP A 46 4.28 -12.88 -17.12
N LEU A 47 2.99 -12.52 -17.13
CA LEU A 47 2.11 -12.64 -18.30
C LEU A 47 2.54 -11.75 -19.49
N LYS A 48 3.26 -10.66 -19.22
CA LYS A 48 3.84 -9.77 -20.25
C LYS A 48 5.26 -10.16 -20.64
N GLY A 49 5.77 -11.29 -20.14
CA GLY A 49 7.12 -11.79 -20.45
C GLY A 49 8.23 -11.14 -19.62
N ILE A 50 7.89 -10.40 -18.56
CA ILE A 50 8.85 -9.88 -17.57
C ILE A 50 8.92 -10.91 -16.44
N PRO A 51 10.01 -11.69 -16.33
CA PRO A 51 10.05 -12.77 -15.36
C PRO A 51 10.13 -12.24 -13.92
N SER A 52 9.60 -13.01 -12.98
CA SER A 52 9.60 -12.76 -11.52
C SER A 52 10.96 -12.31 -10.96
N ASN A 53 12.08 -12.84 -11.49
CA ASN A 53 13.41 -12.43 -11.07
C ASN A 53 13.70 -10.96 -11.45
N THR A 54 13.35 -10.52 -12.66
CA THR A 54 13.49 -9.14 -13.13
C THR A 54 12.60 -8.20 -12.31
N PHE A 55 11.36 -8.61 -12.04
CA PHE A 55 10.46 -7.87 -11.15
C PHE A 55 11.07 -7.66 -9.76
N THR A 56 11.58 -8.74 -9.16
CA THR A 56 12.25 -8.71 -7.85
C THR A 56 13.52 -7.85 -7.89
N GLN A 57 14.32 -7.96 -8.95
CA GLN A 57 15.55 -7.15 -9.11
C GLN A 57 15.25 -5.67 -9.27
N SER A 58 14.15 -5.29 -9.91
CA SER A 58 13.68 -3.91 -9.99
C SER A 58 13.39 -3.34 -8.60
N TRP A 59 12.69 -4.09 -7.75
CA TRP A 59 12.46 -3.71 -6.35
C TRP A 59 13.74 -3.66 -5.51
N LEU A 60 14.67 -4.61 -5.71
CA LEU A 60 15.99 -4.53 -5.08
C LEU A 60 16.80 -3.31 -5.58
N GLY A 61 16.51 -2.83 -6.79
CA GLY A 61 16.96 -1.55 -7.33
C GLY A 61 16.49 -0.37 -6.46
N VAL A 62 15.20 -0.33 -6.10
CA VAL A 62 14.63 0.68 -5.19
C VAL A 62 15.40 0.70 -3.87
N ARG A 63 15.60 -0.47 -3.24
CA ARG A 63 16.36 -0.58 -1.97
C ARG A 63 17.80 -0.08 -2.09
N ARG A 64 18.48 -0.37 -3.20
CA ARG A 64 19.86 0.11 -3.45
C ARG A 64 19.89 1.63 -3.64
N CYS A 65 18.93 2.17 -4.40
CA CYS A 65 18.80 3.60 -4.60
C CYS A 65 18.56 4.31 -3.25
N LEU A 66 17.57 3.87 -2.47
CA LEU A 66 17.27 4.44 -1.15
C LEU A 66 18.48 4.45 -0.24
N ARG A 67 19.24 3.35 -0.18
CA ARG A 67 20.47 3.28 0.63
C ARG A 67 21.55 4.26 0.18
N ASN A 68 21.62 4.56 -1.11
CA ASN A 68 22.62 5.48 -1.65
C ASN A 68 22.17 6.95 -1.54
N THR A 69 20.86 7.20 -1.48
CA THR A 69 20.26 8.54 -1.39
C THR A 69 20.08 8.99 0.06
N LEU A 70 19.72 8.06 0.96
CA LEU A 70 19.40 8.36 2.35
C LEU A 70 20.53 7.93 3.28
N ASP A 71 20.94 8.83 4.17
CA ASP A 71 21.73 8.46 5.35
C ASP A 71 20.81 7.83 6.40
N VAL A 72 20.47 6.56 6.19
CA VAL A 72 19.48 5.83 7.02
C VAL A 72 19.91 5.74 8.48
N VAL A 73 21.23 5.66 8.73
CA VAL A 73 21.77 5.62 10.11
C VAL A 73 21.48 6.93 10.80
N ARG A 74 21.88 8.04 10.18
CA ARG A 74 21.66 9.37 10.75
C ARG A 74 20.18 9.73 10.82
N LEU A 75 19.39 9.37 9.82
CA LEU A 75 17.93 9.55 9.84
C LEU A 75 17.31 8.82 11.03
N ASN A 76 17.72 7.58 11.29
CA ASN A 76 17.23 6.81 12.43
C ASN A 76 17.65 7.46 13.77
N GLU A 77 18.92 7.81 13.93
CA GLU A 77 19.44 8.49 15.14
C GLU A 77 18.73 9.82 15.38
N ASP A 78 18.58 10.64 14.34
CA ASP A 78 17.89 11.92 14.40
C ASP A 78 16.39 11.74 14.70
N SER A 79 15.73 10.72 14.14
CA SER A 79 14.33 10.44 14.45
C SER A 79 14.08 10.07 15.92
N MET A 80 15.04 9.39 16.56
CA MET A 80 14.93 8.97 17.97
C MET A 80 15.12 10.12 18.97
N ARG A 81 15.74 11.22 18.53
CA ARG A 81 16.02 12.42 19.33
C ARG A 81 15.19 13.63 18.91
N LEU A 82 14.30 13.47 17.93
CA LEU A 82 13.45 14.54 17.44
C LEU A 82 12.63 15.11 18.62
N ASP A 83 12.63 16.43 18.76
CA ASP A 83 11.80 17.17 19.71
C ASP A 83 11.56 18.59 19.20
N LEU A 84 10.70 19.35 19.88
CA LEU A 84 10.36 20.72 19.49
C LEU A 84 11.58 21.67 19.40
N GLY A 85 12.64 21.42 20.16
CA GLY A 85 13.83 22.27 20.21
C GLY A 85 14.82 22.01 19.08
N ASN A 86 14.78 20.82 18.46
CA ASN A 86 15.73 20.42 17.41
C ASN A 86 15.07 20.01 16.08
N GLN A 87 13.74 20.06 16.00
CA GLN A 87 12.95 19.64 14.84
C GLN A 87 13.37 20.34 13.55
N GLU A 88 13.52 21.66 13.57
CA GLU A 88 13.88 22.42 12.38
C GLU A 88 15.25 21.99 11.83
N GLU A 89 16.24 21.84 12.72
CA GLU A 89 17.60 21.41 12.36
C GLU A 89 17.61 19.99 11.78
N ILE A 90 16.82 19.08 12.35
CA ILE A 90 16.74 17.70 11.92
C ILE A 90 16.01 17.60 10.57
N LEU A 91 14.86 18.24 10.42
CA LEU A 91 14.05 18.12 9.20
C LEU A 91 14.69 18.85 8.02
N SER A 92 15.28 20.03 8.22
CA SER A 92 16.00 20.75 7.16
C SER A 92 17.14 19.92 6.55
N ARG A 93 17.76 19.06 7.36
CA ARG A 93 18.82 18.13 6.92
C ARG A 93 18.28 16.95 6.09
N HIS A 94 17.14 16.39 6.48
CA HIS A 94 16.66 15.12 5.90
C HIS A 94 15.64 15.30 4.78
N CYS A 95 14.77 16.31 4.89
CA CYS A 95 13.67 16.52 3.96
C CYS A 95 14.09 16.57 2.48
N PRO A 96 15.15 17.30 2.07
CA PRO A 96 15.59 17.30 0.68
C PRO A 96 15.90 15.89 0.15
N ASN A 97 16.60 15.08 0.95
CA ASN A 97 16.98 13.72 0.56
C ASN A 97 15.80 12.75 0.62
N LEU A 98 14.81 12.97 1.50
CA LEU A 98 13.59 12.17 1.54
C LEU A 98 12.79 12.31 0.24
N PHE A 99 12.65 13.52 -0.30
CA PHE A 99 12.01 13.75 -1.61
C PHE A 99 12.79 13.11 -2.76
N GLU A 100 14.13 13.19 -2.75
CA GLU A 100 14.95 12.46 -3.73
C GLU A 100 14.80 10.93 -3.56
N GLY A 101 14.62 10.45 -2.33
CA GLY A 101 14.38 9.05 -2.02
C GLY A 101 13.09 8.50 -2.66
N VAL A 102 12.02 9.30 -2.74
CA VAL A 102 10.78 8.90 -3.42
C VAL A 102 11.02 8.59 -4.90
N LYS A 103 11.93 9.31 -5.57
CA LYS A 103 12.26 9.07 -6.98
C LYS A 103 12.92 7.71 -7.22
N CYS A 104 13.45 7.06 -6.16
CA CYS A 104 13.98 5.69 -6.26
C CYS A 104 12.92 4.67 -6.68
N PHE A 105 11.64 4.97 -6.50
CA PHE A 105 10.54 4.10 -6.91
C PHE A 105 10.20 4.22 -8.40
N ASN A 106 10.59 5.30 -9.09
CA ASN A 106 10.19 5.58 -10.48
C ASN A 106 10.47 4.41 -11.45
N PRO A 107 11.67 3.78 -11.47
CA PRO A 107 11.92 2.68 -12.40
C PRO A 107 11.05 1.44 -12.14
N PHE A 108 10.73 1.18 -10.87
CA PHE A 108 9.83 0.09 -10.49
C PHE A 108 8.39 0.42 -10.90
N MET A 109 7.95 1.66 -10.67
CA MET A 109 6.63 2.15 -11.08
C MET A 109 6.44 2.08 -12.60
N ASP A 110 7.44 2.51 -13.38
CA ASP A 110 7.42 2.44 -14.85
C ASP A 110 7.28 0.99 -15.36
N MET A 111 7.99 0.05 -14.72
CA MET A 111 7.85 -1.37 -15.02
C MET A 111 6.43 -1.88 -14.69
N VAL A 112 5.92 -1.60 -13.48
CA VAL A 112 4.56 -2.01 -13.07
C VAL A 112 3.52 -1.45 -14.02
N LYS A 113 3.65 -0.19 -14.45
CA LYS A 113 2.75 0.46 -15.43
C LYS A 113 2.67 -0.30 -16.75
N GLY A 114 3.77 -0.90 -17.19
CA GLY A 114 3.79 -1.74 -18.39
C GLY A 114 3.18 -3.14 -18.21
N CYS A 115 3.00 -3.58 -16.96
CA CYS A 115 2.50 -4.90 -16.62
C CYS A 115 0.99 -4.93 -16.36
N VAL A 116 0.52 -4.02 -15.51
CA VAL A 116 -0.88 -4.02 -15.02
C VAL A 116 -1.78 -3.15 -15.90
N ASN A 117 -3.09 -3.34 -15.80
CA ASN A 117 -4.04 -2.44 -16.46
C ASN A 117 -4.08 -1.06 -15.78
N GLU A 118 -4.61 -0.06 -16.49
CA GLU A 118 -4.67 1.34 -16.01
C GLU A 118 -5.37 1.44 -14.65
N GLU A 119 -6.51 0.78 -14.50
CA GLU A 119 -7.28 0.77 -13.25
C GLU A 119 -6.40 0.32 -12.07
N SER A 120 -5.72 -0.82 -12.19
CA SER A 120 -4.87 -1.36 -11.13
C SER A 120 -3.64 -0.50 -10.89
N TYR A 121 -3.11 0.15 -11.93
CA TYR A 121 -1.98 1.07 -11.80
C TYR A 121 -2.31 2.28 -10.93
N GLU A 122 -3.55 2.76 -10.93
CA GLU A 122 -3.99 3.86 -10.06
C GLU A 122 -3.78 3.55 -8.56
N ILE A 123 -3.84 2.27 -8.14
CA ILE A 123 -3.56 1.88 -6.74
C ILE A 123 -2.09 2.13 -6.40
N PHE A 124 -1.18 1.78 -7.31
CA PHE A 124 0.25 2.05 -7.14
C PHE A 124 0.53 3.56 -7.12
N GLN A 125 -0.15 4.32 -7.99
CA GLN A 125 -0.02 5.78 -8.01
C GLN A 125 -0.56 6.41 -6.72
N ALA A 126 -1.71 5.96 -6.21
CA ALA A 126 -2.26 6.43 -4.94
C ALA A 126 -1.30 6.15 -3.76
N LEU A 127 -0.63 5.00 -3.74
CA LEU A 127 0.42 4.72 -2.75
C LEU A 127 1.62 5.64 -2.88
N HIS A 128 2.11 5.83 -4.10
CA HIS A 128 3.25 6.70 -4.36
C HIS A 128 2.95 8.15 -3.96
N ASN A 129 1.76 8.66 -4.32
CA ASN A 129 1.30 9.99 -3.95
C ASN A 129 1.11 10.10 -2.43
N TRP A 130 0.57 9.08 -1.77
CA TRP A 130 0.45 9.07 -0.31
C TRP A 130 1.80 9.25 0.40
N PHE A 131 2.88 8.60 -0.07
CA PHE A 131 4.22 8.83 0.46
C PHE A 131 4.69 10.26 0.21
N HIS A 132 4.44 10.80 -0.98
CA HIS A 132 4.79 12.18 -1.31
C HIS A 132 4.07 13.18 -0.41
N ASP A 133 2.77 13.04 -0.23
CA ASP A 133 1.95 13.93 0.59
C ASP A 133 2.32 13.85 2.07
N ILE A 134 2.71 12.67 2.56
CA ILE A 134 3.28 12.53 3.91
C ILE A 134 4.55 13.37 4.03
N LEU A 135 5.44 13.32 3.03
CA LEU A 135 6.67 14.11 3.06
C LEU A 135 6.38 15.60 2.98
N GLU A 136 5.45 16.03 2.13
CA GLU A 136 5.01 17.43 2.09
C GLU A 136 4.53 17.87 3.47
N TYR A 137 3.63 17.11 4.09
CA TYR A 137 3.11 17.41 5.42
C TYR A 137 4.20 17.46 6.50
N LEU A 138 5.14 16.50 6.50
CA LEU A 138 6.21 16.42 7.49
C LEU A 138 7.28 17.50 7.29
N CYS A 139 7.56 17.86 6.04
CA CYS A 139 8.64 18.76 5.68
C CYS A 139 8.20 20.22 5.50
N GLU A 140 6.89 20.47 5.41
CA GLU A 140 6.34 21.81 5.29
C GLU A 140 6.85 22.70 6.43
N ASN A 141 7.48 23.82 6.05
CA ASN A 141 8.09 24.79 6.95
C ASN A 141 8.94 24.12 8.05
N ASN A 142 9.73 23.11 7.68
CA ASN A 142 10.56 22.32 8.60
C ASN A 142 9.76 21.69 9.76
N GLY A 143 8.59 21.14 9.44
CA GLY A 143 7.78 20.37 10.37
C GLY A 143 6.82 21.20 11.20
N VAL A 144 6.36 22.36 10.74
CA VAL A 144 5.40 23.21 11.50
C VAL A 144 4.15 22.44 11.97
N HIS A 145 3.83 21.33 11.31
CA HIS A 145 2.71 20.46 11.65
C HIS A 145 3.03 19.31 12.60
N ILE A 146 4.29 19.19 13.02
CA ILE A 146 4.78 18.16 13.92
C ILE A 146 4.91 18.76 15.32
N GLU A 147 4.09 18.26 16.23
CA GLU A 147 4.30 18.40 17.67
C GLU A 147 4.80 17.04 18.17
N TYR A 148 6.12 16.83 18.14
CA TYR A 148 6.68 15.56 18.53
C TYR A 148 6.63 15.40 20.06
N ASP A 149 5.90 14.37 20.49
CA ASP A 149 5.88 13.87 21.86
C ASP A 149 6.21 12.39 21.79
N LYS A 150 7.35 12.01 22.38
CA LYS A 150 7.88 10.65 22.32
C LYS A 150 6.95 9.62 22.97
N GLU A 151 6.42 9.92 24.14
CA GLU A 151 5.55 8.99 24.87
C GLU A 151 4.25 8.75 24.11
N LYS A 152 3.68 9.83 23.57
CA LYS A 152 2.50 9.79 22.72
C LYS A 152 2.77 9.06 21.42
N HIS A 153 3.90 9.34 20.76
CA HIS A 153 4.31 8.68 19.52
C HIS A 153 4.46 7.17 19.72
N ASP A 154 5.13 6.75 20.78
CA ASP A 154 5.32 5.33 21.11
C ASP A 154 4.00 4.64 21.45
N ALA A 155 3.10 5.31 22.19
CA ALA A 155 1.77 4.80 22.46
C ALA A 155 0.94 4.63 21.18
N CYS A 156 0.96 5.63 20.29
CA CYS A 156 0.25 5.58 19.02
C CYS A 156 0.81 4.50 18.09
N THR A 157 2.13 4.31 18.06
CA THR A 157 2.78 3.23 17.28
C THR A 157 2.31 1.85 17.73
N ARG A 158 2.12 1.62 19.03
CA ARG A 158 1.63 0.34 19.56
C ARG A 158 0.15 0.08 19.23
N GLU A 159 -0.69 1.10 19.27
CA GLU A 159 -2.14 0.95 19.11
C GLU A 159 -2.64 1.11 17.66
N ILE A 160 -1.84 1.66 16.74
CA ILE A 160 -2.31 2.01 15.38
C ILE A 160 -2.91 0.80 14.63
N ASN A 161 -2.25 -0.35 14.65
CA ASN A 161 -2.75 -1.56 13.98
C ASN A 161 -4.08 -2.02 14.56
N LYS A 162 -4.24 -1.96 15.88
CA LYS A 162 -5.50 -2.29 16.54
C LYS A 162 -6.60 -1.32 16.12
N TYR A 163 -6.33 -0.01 16.06
CA TYR A 163 -7.31 0.97 15.62
C TYR A 163 -7.74 0.78 14.16
N ILE A 164 -6.79 0.48 13.26
CA ILE A 164 -7.07 0.16 11.86
C ILE A 164 -8.00 -1.06 11.78
N ILE A 165 -7.64 -2.16 12.44
CA ILE A 165 -8.42 -3.40 12.44
C ILE A 165 -9.82 -3.17 13.01
N THR A 166 -9.92 -2.50 14.16
CA THR A 166 -11.21 -2.21 14.80
C THR A 166 -12.11 -1.39 13.88
N CYS A 167 -11.61 -0.27 13.34
CA CYS A 167 -12.44 0.59 12.48
C CYS A 167 -12.79 -0.06 11.14
N ALA A 168 -11.92 -0.91 10.59
CA ALA A 168 -12.24 -1.70 9.40
C ALA A 168 -13.30 -2.77 9.70
N ALA A 169 -13.10 -3.59 10.74
CA ALA A 169 -14.01 -4.68 11.07
C ALA A 169 -15.41 -4.20 11.49
N GLU A 170 -15.51 -3.03 12.13
CA GLU A 170 -16.78 -2.46 12.57
C GLU A 170 -17.59 -1.83 11.43
N ASN A 171 -16.95 -1.42 10.34
CA ASN A 171 -17.57 -0.55 9.35
C ASN A 171 -17.49 -1.05 7.91
N LEU A 172 -16.49 -1.85 7.55
CA LEU A 172 -16.32 -2.37 6.20
C LEU A 172 -16.93 -3.76 6.09
N ILE A 173 -17.93 -3.88 5.24
CA ILE A 173 -18.46 -5.18 4.84
C ILE A 173 -17.44 -5.81 3.90
N ALA A 174 -16.64 -6.75 4.42
CA ALA A 174 -15.71 -7.54 3.62
C ALA A 174 -16.48 -8.54 2.75
N THR A 175 -17.02 -8.09 1.63
CA THR A 175 -17.50 -8.98 0.57
C THR A 175 -16.43 -9.09 -0.53
N PRO A 176 -16.04 -10.30 -0.96
CA PRO A 176 -14.98 -10.52 -1.97
C PRO A 176 -15.22 -9.90 -3.35
N GLU A 177 -16.39 -9.29 -3.59
CA GLU A 177 -16.89 -8.91 -4.92
C GLU A 177 -17.01 -7.39 -5.12
N VAL A 178 -16.57 -6.60 -4.14
CA VAL A 178 -16.72 -5.14 -4.19
C VAL A 178 -15.67 -4.55 -5.11
N ASN A 179 -16.08 -4.03 -6.27
CA ASN A 179 -15.21 -3.27 -7.16
C ASN A 179 -15.20 -1.78 -6.75
N ARG A 180 -14.03 -1.24 -6.40
CA ARG A 180 -13.85 0.18 -6.03
C ARG A 180 -14.42 1.21 -7.02
N LYS A 181 -14.60 0.85 -8.29
CA LYS A 181 -15.17 1.74 -9.34
C LYS A 181 -16.70 1.75 -9.35
N THR A 182 -17.34 0.81 -8.66
CA THR A 182 -18.81 0.65 -8.65
C THR A 182 -19.34 0.46 -7.23
N LEU A 183 -18.75 1.14 -6.25
CA LEU A 183 -19.22 1.13 -4.86
C LEU A 183 -20.62 1.73 -4.76
N SER A 184 -21.48 1.05 -3.99
CA SER A 184 -22.82 1.55 -3.65
C SER A 184 -22.76 2.72 -2.65
N GLU A 185 -23.89 3.42 -2.46
CA GLU A 185 -24.02 4.45 -1.43
C GLU A 185 -23.72 3.89 -0.03
N GLU A 186 -24.15 2.65 0.25
CA GLU A 186 -23.87 1.94 1.49
C GLU A 186 -22.36 1.69 1.67
N ASN A 187 -21.66 1.25 0.62
CA ASN A 187 -20.21 1.05 0.68
C ASN A 187 -19.47 2.38 0.90
N CYS A 188 -19.91 3.48 0.28
CA CYS A 188 -19.31 4.79 0.50
C CYS A 188 -19.58 5.32 1.92
N ASN A 189 -20.76 5.08 2.47
CA ASN A 189 -21.07 5.43 3.85
C ASN A 189 -20.23 4.62 4.85
N ALA A 190 -20.08 3.31 4.62
CA ALA A 190 -19.20 2.43 5.36
C ALA A 190 -17.74 2.93 5.35
N LEU A 191 -17.22 3.30 4.18
CA LEU A 191 -15.86 3.84 4.03
C LEU A 191 -15.69 5.16 4.78
N ALA A 192 -16.66 6.07 4.68
CA ALA A 192 -16.65 7.34 5.41
C ALA A 192 -16.65 7.12 6.93
N THR A 193 -17.48 6.18 7.41
CA THR A 193 -17.58 5.84 8.83
C THR A 193 -16.29 5.19 9.34
N ALA A 194 -15.68 4.30 8.55
CA ALA A 194 -14.38 3.69 8.88
C ALA A 194 -13.28 4.75 9.01
N LYS A 195 -13.22 5.71 8.07
CA LYS A 195 -12.30 6.85 8.11
C LYS A 195 -12.52 7.68 9.38
N ASP A 196 -13.76 8.08 9.65
CA ASP A 196 -14.08 8.94 10.79
C ASP A 196 -13.80 8.23 12.13
N CYS A 197 -14.06 6.91 12.21
CA CYS A 197 -13.64 6.07 13.32
C CYS A 197 -12.13 6.12 13.54
N LEU A 198 -11.34 5.90 12.48
CA LEU A 198 -9.88 5.84 12.60
C LEU A 198 -9.29 7.19 12.99
N LEU A 199 -9.73 8.27 12.34
CA LEU A 199 -9.31 9.63 12.67
C LEU A 199 -9.74 10.04 14.08
N GLY A 200 -10.90 9.59 14.54
CA GLY A 200 -11.35 9.77 15.92
C GLY A 200 -10.43 9.09 16.93
N LYS A 201 -10.04 7.83 16.70
CA LYS A 201 -9.11 7.09 17.58
C LYS A 201 -7.69 7.64 17.51
N LEU A 202 -7.27 8.16 16.36
CA LEU A 202 -5.95 8.76 16.16
C LEU A 202 -5.90 10.26 16.50
N LYS A 203 -6.99 10.88 16.97
CA LYS A 203 -7.07 12.34 17.16
C LYS A 203 -5.89 12.93 17.96
N SER A 204 -5.39 12.20 18.96
CA SER A 204 -4.23 12.61 19.73
C SER A 204 -2.89 12.27 19.05
N CYS A 205 -2.86 11.35 18.08
CA CYS A 205 -1.65 10.80 17.48
C CYS A 205 -0.98 11.65 16.39
N GLY A 206 -1.29 12.95 16.28
CA GLY A 206 -0.56 13.91 15.45
C GLY A 206 -0.25 13.43 14.03
N VAL A 207 1.03 13.09 13.79
CA VAL A 207 1.53 12.56 12.50
C VAL A 207 0.76 11.31 12.03
N PHE A 208 0.40 10.38 12.92
CA PHE A 208 -0.34 9.17 12.51
C PHE A 208 -1.77 9.49 12.05
N ALA A 209 -2.46 10.43 12.70
CA ALA A 209 -3.77 10.88 12.25
C ALA A 209 -3.68 11.52 10.86
N ASN A 210 -2.65 12.31 10.61
CA ASN A 210 -2.45 12.94 9.31
C ASN A 210 -2.03 11.94 8.24
N GLY A 211 -1.16 10.97 8.57
CA GLY A 211 -0.85 9.86 7.68
C GLY A 211 -2.11 9.07 7.28
N ALA A 212 -2.99 8.78 8.24
CA ALA A 212 -4.27 8.12 7.96
C ALA A 212 -5.21 9.00 7.13
N ARG A 213 -5.31 10.30 7.43
CA ARG A 213 -6.11 11.27 6.65
C ARG A 213 -5.65 11.30 5.18
N LEU A 214 -4.35 11.48 4.96
CA LEU A 214 -3.74 11.51 3.63
C LEU A 214 -3.90 10.19 2.88
N PHE A 215 -3.86 9.05 3.60
CA PHE A 215 -4.14 7.74 3.02
C PHE A 215 -5.57 7.72 2.45
N TYR A 216 -6.57 8.08 3.25
CA TYR A 216 -7.95 8.12 2.78
C TYR A 216 -8.16 9.15 1.66
N GLU A 217 -7.52 10.32 1.72
CA GLU A 217 -7.61 11.33 0.66
C GLU A 217 -7.06 10.82 -0.66
N ASN A 218 -5.95 10.09 -0.68
CA ASN A 218 -5.39 9.51 -1.90
C ASN A 218 -6.26 8.36 -2.43
N PHE A 219 -6.67 7.46 -1.55
CA PHE A 219 -7.39 6.24 -1.95
C PHE A 219 -8.86 6.50 -2.31
N ILE A 220 -9.53 7.47 -1.70
CA ILE A 220 -10.93 7.76 -2.04
C ILE A 220 -11.08 8.30 -3.47
N GLN A 221 -10.07 9.03 -3.98
CA GLN A 221 -10.09 9.61 -5.33
C GLN A 221 -10.11 8.55 -6.43
N ILE A 222 -9.56 7.37 -6.17
CA ILE A 222 -9.54 6.26 -7.13
C ILE A 222 -10.78 5.37 -7.06
N THR A 223 -11.74 5.69 -6.18
CA THR A 223 -13.01 4.98 -6.02
C THR A 223 -14.20 5.77 -6.60
N SER A 224 -15.37 5.14 -6.72
CA SER A 224 -16.62 5.85 -7.02
C SER A 224 -17.12 6.75 -5.88
N CYS A 225 -16.53 6.68 -4.68
CA CYS A 225 -16.89 7.51 -3.52
C CYS A 225 -16.24 8.90 -3.50
N LYS A 226 -15.41 9.27 -4.48
CA LYS A 226 -14.67 10.55 -4.49
C LYS A 226 -15.55 11.81 -4.30
N ASN A 227 -16.80 11.74 -4.74
CA ASN A 227 -17.78 12.84 -4.63
C ASN A 227 -18.89 12.53 -3.60
N TYR A 228 -18.74 11.48 -2.81
CA TYR A 228 -19.71 11.11 -1.80
C TYR A 228 -19.67 12.12 -0.65
N ASN A 229 -20.83 12.70 -0.35
CA ASN A 229 -21.02 13.51 0.84
C ASN A 229 -21.92 12.71 1.78
N PRO A 230 -21.44 12.29 2.96
CA PRO A 230 -22.27 11.56 3.92
C PRO A 230 -23.52 12.37 4.19
N LYS A 231 -24.69 11.79 3.92
CA LYS A 231 -25.94 12.39 4.40
C LYS A 231 -25.85 12.29 5.92
N THR A 232 -25.59 13.41 6.57
CA THR A 232 -25.72 13.49 8.03
C THR A 232 -27.16 13.12 8.34
N GLU A 233 -27.39 11.91 8.86
CA GLU A 233 -28.65 11.62 9.55
C GLU A 233 -28.71 12.63 10.70
N ARG A 234 -29.50 13.69 10.49
CA ARG A 234 -30.01 14.50 11.59
C ARG A 234 -30.78 13.53 12.48
N LYS A 235 -30.20 13.20 13.62
CA LYS A 235 -30.96 12.70 14.77
C LYS A 235 -32.11 13.64 15.08
#